data_AF-A0AA37XKF9-F1
#
_entry.id   AF-A0AA37XKF9-F1
#
_cell.length_a   1.000
_cell.length_b   1.000
_cell.length_c   1.000
_cell.angle_alpha   90.00
_cell.angle_beta   90.00
_cell.angle_gamma   90.00
#
_symmetry.space_group_name_H-M   'P 1'
#
loop_
_entity.id
_entity.type
_entity.pdbx_description
1 polymer ?
#
loop_
_entity_poly.entity_id
_entity_poly.type
_entity_poly.pdbx_seq_one_letter_code
_entity_poly.pdbx_strand_id
1 'polypeptide(L)'
;MFYRHTLKPNELALVIPNVNECLFALHTKLAARDYEVTVYKYGQEYFVLDDARIFKQIQGMEQESQGDEEEILPYVEEAFEDNCYTAVEEDFIQLELNILATISDSRPVQVRYYEFTDFI
;
A
#
# COMPACT_ATOMS: atom_id res chain seq x y z
N MET A 1 -1.73 12.39 -9.15
CA MET A 1 -2.55 11.56 -10.07
C MET A 1 -2.09 10.13 -9.98
N PHE A 2 -3.00 9.20 -9.67
CA PHE A 2 -2.63 7.81 -9.48
C PHE A 2 -2.76 6.94 -10.73
N TYR A 3 -1.78 6.07 -10.96
CA TYR A 3 -1.86 4.99 -11.94
C TYR A 3 -2.17 3.67 -11.24
N ARG A 4 -3.35 3.10 -11.52
CA ARG A 4 -3.70 1.77 -11.01
C ARG A 4 -2.96 0.68 -11.79
N HIS A 5 -1.94 0.10 -11.19
CA HIS A 5 -1.37 -1.17 -11.65
C HIS A 5 -1.79 -2.29 -10.70
N THR A 6 -2.39 -3.35 -11.26
CA THR A 6 -2.53 -4.61 -10.54
C THR A 6 -1.16 -5.28 -10.53
N LEU A 7 -0.32 -4.90 -9.57
CA LEU A 7 0.97 -5.53 -9.36
C LEU A 7 0.80 -6.81 -8.55
N LYS A 8 1.62 -7.81 -8.79
CA LYS A 8 1.84 -8.89 -7.86
C LYS A 8 2.81 -8.44 -6.76
N PRO A 9 2.83 -9.08 -5.58
CA PRO A 9 3.74 -8.69 -4.50
C PRO A 9 5.22 -8.64 -4.93
N ASN A 10 5.66 -9.58 -5.77
CA ASN A 10 7.03 -9.59 -6.32
C ASN A 10 7.30 -8.46 -7.31
N GLU A 11 6.31 -8.03 -8.08
CA GLU A 11 6.43 -6.88 -8.99
C GLU A 11 6.48 -5.58 -8.17
N LEU A 12 5.64 -5.47 -7.13
CA LEU A 12 5.66 -4.33 -6.21
C LEU A 12 7.02 -4.21 -5.50
N ALA A 13 7.60 -5.32 -5.04
CA ALA A 13 8.92 -5.35 -4.39
C ALA A 13 10.05 -4.77 -5.27
N LEU A 14 9.93 -4.89 -6.60
CA LEU A 14 10.87 -4.30 -7.56
C LEU A 14 10.61 -2.81 -7.82
N VAL A 15 9.36 -2.37 -7.69
CA VAL A 15 8.93 -1.00 -7.99
C VAL A 15 9.21 -0.07 -6.81
N ILE A 16 8.78 -0.44 -5.60
CA ILE A 16 8.78 0.46 -4.42
C ILE A 16 10.15 1.11 -4.10
N PRO A 17 11.31 0.47 -4.26
CA PRO A 17 12.58 1.11 -3.91
C PRO A 17 12.91 2.30 -4.81
N ASN A 18 12.34 2.33 -6.02
CA ASN A 18 12.68 3.30 -7.07
C ASN A 18 11.74 4.51 -7.10
N VAL A 19 10.78 4.62 -6.17
CA VAL A 19 9.57 5.43 -6.38
C VAL A 19 9.45 6.74 -5.61
N ASN A 20 10.34 7.25 -4.76
CA ASN A 20 10.05 8.45 -3.93
C ASN A 20 8.76 8.37 -3.07
N GLU A 21 7.55 8.60 -3.62
CA GLU A 21 6.28 8.64 -2.88
C GLU A 21 5.19 7.70 -3.45
N CYS A 22 4.64 6.83 -2.60
CA CYS A 22 3.54 5.95 -2.98
C CYS A 22 2.72 5.48 -1.77
N LEU A 23 1.48 5.06 -2.03
CA LEU A 23 0.63 4.32 -1.12
C LEU A 23 0.32 2.97 -1.73
N PHE A 24 0.37 1.91 -0.95
CA PHE A 24 -0.14 0.62 -1.40
C PHE A 24 -0.86 -0.13 -0.29
N ALA A 25 -1.90 -0.87 -0.68
CA ALA A 25 -2.64 -1.75 0.20
C ALA A 25 -2.54 -3.19 -0.30
N LEU A 26 -2.33 -4.09 0.65
CA LEU A 26 -2.17 -5.52 0.46
C LEU A 26 -3.34 -6.21 1.15
N HIS A 27 -3.99 -7.11 0.42
CA HIS A 27 -5.07 -7.91 0.97
C HIS A 27 -4.99 -9.36 0.53
N THR A 28 -5.09 -10.27 1.50
CA THR A 28 -5.25 -11.69 1.21
C THR A 28 -6.02 -12.39 2.30
N LYS A 29 -6.75 -13.45 1.91
CA LYS A 29 -7.48 -14.28 2.84
C LYS A 29 -6.60 -15.40 3.36
N LEU A 30 -6.19 -15.31 4.63
CA LEU A 30 -5.51 -16.39 5.32
C LEU A 30 -6.54 -17.38 5.89
N ALA A 31 -6.08 -18.55 6.33
CA ALA A 31 -6.96 -19.62 6.79
C ALA A 31 -7.87 -19.24 7.96
N ALA A 32 -7.41 -18.32 8.82
CA ALA A 32 -8.10 -17.94 10.06
C ALA A 32 -8.64 -16.49 10.06
N ARG A 33 -8.10 -15.61 9.22
CA ARG A 33 -8.44 -14.18 9.18
C ARG A 33 -8.07 -13.57 7.83
N ASP A 34 -8.67 -12.43 7.53
CA ASP A 34 -8.18 -11.58 6.46
C ASP A 34 -6.90 -10.88 6.93
N TYR A 35 -5.97 -10.72 5.99
CA TYR A 35 -4.74 -9.98 6.17
C TYR A 35 -4.84 -8.73 5.33
N GLU A 36 -4.82 -7.58 6.00
CA GLU A 36 -4.92 -6.26 5.40
C GLU A 36 -3.78 -5.41 5.95
N VAL A 37 -2.98 -4.85 5.05
CA VAL A 37 -1.88 -3.95 5.39
C VAL A 37 -1.89 -2.79 4.41
N THR A 38 -1.76 -1.57 4.93
CA THR A 38 -1.55 -0.38 4.12
C THR A 38 -0.18 0.19 4.44
N VAL A 39 0.57 0.55 3.41
CA VAL A 39 1.91 1.13 3.55
C VAL A 39 1.98 2.40 2.73
N TYR A 40 2.45 3.46 3.37
CA TYR A 40 2.82 4.69 2.70
C TYR A 40 4.34 4.83 2.69
N LYS A 41 4.89 5.31 1.57
CA LYS A 41 6.31 5.55 1.38
C LYS A 41 6.52 7.02 1.05
N TYR A 42 7.51 7.65 1.68
CA TYR A 42 7.97 9.00 1.36
C TYR A 42 9.50 9.07 1.39
N GLY A 43 10.12 9.40 0.26
CA GLY A 43 11.57 9.38 0.12
C GLY A 43 12.16 7.98 0.36
N GLN A 44 12.79 7.79 1.51
CA GLN A 44 13.40 6.52 1.95
C GLN A 44 12.65 5.88 3.13
N GLU A 45 11.60 6.54 3.63
CA GLU A 45 10.87 6.11 4.80
C GLU A 45 9.60 5.36 4.40
N TYR A 46 9.30 4.30 5.14
CA TYR A 46 8.11 3.48 4.99
C TYR A 46 7.29 3.54 6.27
N PHE A 47 5.97 3.61 6.13
CA PHE A 47 5.05 3.72 7.25
C PHE A 47 3.95 2.69 7.06
N VAL A 48 3.83 1.75 7.99
CA VAL A 48 2.71 0.81 8.02
C VAL A 48 1.55 1.52 8.72
N LEU A 49 0.46 1.74 7.99
CA LEU A 49 -0.72 2.45 8.46
C LEU A 49 -1.79 1.42 8.87
N ASP A 50 -2.00 1.28 10.18
CA ASP A 50 -3.05 0.42 10.74
C ASP A 50 -4.38 1.19 10.85
N ASP A 51 -4.99 1.48 9.70
CA ASP A 51 -6.26 2.18 9.65
C ASP A 51 -7.24 1.58 8.63
N ALA A 52 -8.29 0.96 9.15
CA ALA A 52 -9.36 0.35 8.36
C ALA A 52 -10.15 1.38 7.50
N ARG A 53 -10.09 2.67 7.82
CA ARG A 53 -10.72 3.75 7.02
C ARG A 53 -10.02 3.91 5.69
N ILE A 54 -8.68 3.83 5.67
CA ILE A 54 -7.90 3.90 4.43
C ILE A 54 -8.29 2.73 3.52
N PHE A 55 -8.37 1.53 4.09
CA PHE A 55 -8.75 0.34 3.31
C PHE A 55 -10.17 0.44 2.72
N LYS A 56 -11.13 0.98 3.49
CA LYS A 56 -12.49 1.25 2.99
C LYS A 56 -12.51 2.30 1.88
N GLN A 57 -11.71 3.35 2.00
CA GLN A 57 -11.61 4.38 0.97
C GLN A 57 -11.03 3.80 -0.32
N ILE A 58 -9.93 3.04 -0.22
CA ILE A 58 -9.33 2.30 -1.34
C ILE A 58 -10.34 1.37 -2.03
N GLN A 59 -11.18 0.67 -1.24
CA GLN A 59 -12.25 -0.16 -1.79
C GLN A 59 -13.33 0.67 -2.52
N GLY A 60 -13.71 1.83 -1.99
CA GLY A 60 -14.65 2.74 -2.63
C GLY A 60 -14.16 3.25 -3.98
N MET A 61 -12.85 3.46 -4.11
CA MET A 61 -12.18 3.93 -5.33
C MET A 61 -11.93 2.81 -6.36
N GLU A 62 -12.37 1.56 -6.12
CA GLU A 62 -12.01 0.42 -6.98
C GLU A 62 -12.45 0.55 -8.45
N GLN A 63 -13.50 1.31 -8.74
CA GLN A 63 -13.99 1.50 -10.11
C GLN A 63 -13.33 2.68 -10.82
N GLU A 64 -12.53 3.47 -10.11
CA GLU A 64 -11.94 4.69 -10.65
C GLU A 64 -10.59 4.38 -11.31
N SER A 65 -10.44 4.78 -12.56
CA SER A 65 -9.17 4.66 -13.28
C SER A 65 -8.16 5.74 -12.89
N GLN A 66 -8.63 6.83 -12.30
CA GLN A 66 -7.87 7.93 -11.73
C GLN A 66 -8.61 8.37 -10.46
N GLY A 67 -7.97 8.18 -9.30
CA GLY A 67 -8.51 8.65 -8.03
C GLY A 67 -8.01 10.06 -7.71
N ASP A 68 -8.78 10.79 -6.91
CA ASP A 68 -8.39 12.08 -6.34
C ASP A 68 -7.58 11.87 -5.06
N GLU A 69 -6.41 12.50 -4.96
CA GLU A 69 -5.53 12.42 -3.79
C GLU A 69 -6.22 13.02 -2.55
N GLU A 70 -7.03 14.05 -2.75
CA GLU A 70 -7.81 14.73 -1.71
C GLU A 70 -8.82 13.79 -1.02
N GLU A 71 -9.17 12.67 -1.64
CA GLU A 71 -10.09 11.69 -1.04
C GLU A 71 -9.41 10.73 -0.06
N ILE A 72 -8.09 10.53 -0.18
CA ILE A 72 -7.35 9.54 0.62
C ILE A 72 -6.33 10.15 1.57
N LEU A 73 -5.72 11.28 1.18
CA LEU A 73 -4.70 11.97 1.98
C LEU A 73 -5.17 12.32 3.40
N PRO A 74 -6.40 12.83 3.65
CA PRO A 74 -6.84 13.13 5.01
C PRO A 74 -6.81 11.91 5.93
N TYR A 75 -7.15 10.72 5.42
CA TYR A 75 -7.10 9.48 6.21
C TYR A 75 -5.66 9.00 6.44
N VAL A 76 -4.78 9.22 5.46
CA VAL A 76 -3.35 8.93 5.59
C VAL A 76 -2.72 9.81 6.65
N GLU A 77 -3.00 11.12 6.64
CA GLU A 77 -2.52 12.09 7.64
C GLU A 77 -2.99 11.73 9.06
N GLU A 78 -4.27 11.37 9.23
CA GLU A 78 -4.77 10.90 10.52
C GLU A 78 -4.07 9.61 10.98
N ALA A 79 -3.84 8.65 10.09
CA ALA A 79 -3.13 7.41 10.42
C ALA A 79 -1.64 7.65 10.75
N PHE A 80 -1.02 8.66 10.16
CA PHE A 80 0.33 9.09 10.51
C PHE A 80 0.41 9.60 11.96
N GLU A 81 -0.53 10.45 12.36
CA GLU A 81 -0.64 10.97 13.73
C GLU A 81 -0.88 9.82 14.71
N ASP A 82 -1.81 8.91 14.40
CA ASP A 82 -2.12 7.74 15.23
C ASP A 82 -0.93 6.77 15.36
N ASN A 83 -0.13 6.62 14.30
CA ASN A 83 1.09 5.82 14.28
C ASN A 83 2.33 6.57 14.82
N CYS A 84 2.15 7.79 15.35
CA CYS A 84 3.23 8.66 15.83
C CYS A 84 4.38 8.83 14.82
N TYR A 85 4.08 8.80 13.51
CA TYR A 85 5.07 8.85 12.43
C TYR A 85 6.17 7.77 12.56
N THR A 86 5.83 6.59 13.09
CA THR A 86 6.81 5.51 13.28
C THR A 86 7.16 4.89 11.92
N ALA A 87 8.39 5.14 11.47
CA ALA A 87 8.93 4.53 10.27
C ALA A 87 9.32 3.06 10.49
N VAL A 88 9.28 2.28 9.41
CA VAL A 88 9.66 0.88 9.31
C VAL A 88 10.81 0.76 8.32
N GLU A 89 11.78 -0.13 8.60
CA GLU A 89 12.90 -0.37 7.70
C GLU A 89 12.43 -1.02 6.39
N GLU A 90 13.03 -0.63 5.26
CA GLU A 90 12.71 -1.19 3.94
C GLU A 90 12.81 -2.73 3.92
N ASP A 91 13.79 -3.30 4.62
CA ASP A 91 14.00 -4.73 4.71
C ASP A 91 12.78 -5.48 5.26
N PHE A 92 12.01 -4.88 6.18
CA PHE A 92 10.76 -5.47 6.66
C PHE A 92 9.68 -5.49 5.58
N ILE A 93 9.55 -4.40 4.83
CA ILE A 93 8.61 -4.30 3.71
C ILE A 93 8.97 -5.30 2.62
N GLN A 94 10.25 -5.42 2.28
CA GLN A 94 10.75 -6.38 1.30
C GLN A 94 10.52 -7.82 1.77
N LEU A 95 10.81 -8.14 3.03
CA LEU A 95 10.54 -9.46 3.60
C LEU A 95 9.05 -9.81 3.50
N GLU A 96 8.17 -8.88 3.86
CA GLU A 96 6.72 -9.07 3.81
C GLU A 96 6.24 -9.33 2.38
N LEU A 97 6.64 -8.49 1.42
CA LEU A 97 6.25 -8.67 0.01
C LEU A 97 6.75 -10.00 -0.57
N ASN A 98 7.95 -10.47 -0.18
CA ASN A 98 8.48 -11.76 -0.59
C ASN A 98 7.71 -12.94 0.01
N ILE A 99 7.28 -12.84 1.28
CA ILE A 99 6.40 -13.83 1.90
C ILE A 99 5.06 -13.87 1.16
N LEU A 100 4.46 -12.70 0.89
CA LEU A 100 3.20 -12.59 0.16
C LEU A 100 3.31 -13.12 -1.28
N ALA A 101 4.42 -12.88 -1.96
CA ALA A 101 4.69 -13.45 -3.28
C ALA A 101 4.71 -14.99 -3.22
N THR A 102 5.38 -15.56 -2.22
CA THR A 102 5.47 -17.02 -2.05
C THR A 102 4.10 -17.66 -1.79
N ILE A 103 3.26 -17.05 -0.96
CA ILE A 103 1.91 -17.58 -0.72
C ILE A 103 0.97 -17.35 -1.91
N SER A 104 1.26 -16.35 -2.76
CA SER A 104 0.42 -15.97 -3.89
C SER A 104 0.21 -17.11 -4.90
N ASP A 105 1.14 -18.06 -4.93
CA ASP A 105 1.07 -19.29 -5.72
C ASP A 105 -0.11 -20.20 -5.36
N SER A 106 -0.59 -20.12 -4.11
CA SER A 106 -1.66 -20.96 -3.57
C SER A 106 -2.91 -20.18 -3.16
N ARG A 107 -2.78 -18.86 -2.93
CA ARG A 107 -3.86 -17.98 -2.48
C ARG A 107 -3.70 -16.61 -3.14
N PRO A 108 -4.72 -16.06 -3.80
CA PRO A 108 -4.59 -14.75 -4.43
C PRO A 108 -4.25 -13.66 -3.39
N VAL A 109 -3.26 -12.84 -3.72
CA VAL A 109 -2.94 -11.60 -3.00
C VAL A 109 -3.36 -10.44 -3.90
N GLN A 110 -4.22 -9.58 -3.38
CA GLN A 110 -4.64 -8.36 -4.03
C GLN A 110 -3.69 -7.23 -3.62
N VAL A 111 -3.17 -6.52 -4.61
CA VAL A 111 -2.35 -5.33 -4.40
C VAL A 111 -3.07 -4.16 -5.05
N ARG A 112 -3.20 -3.07 -4.29
CA ARG A 112 -3.60 -1.76 -4.78
C ARG A 112 -2.40 -0.86 -4.61
N TYR A 113 -1.92 -0.27 -5.70
CA TYR A 113 -0.74 0.58 -5.71
C TYR A 113 -1.11 1.95 -6.30
N TYR A 114 -0.61 2.98 -5.65
CA TYR A 114 -0.88 4.39 -5.91
C TYR A 114 0.47 5.12 -5.87
N GLU A 115 0.91 5.64 -7.01
CA GLU A 115 2.12 6.46 -7.10
C GLU A 115 1.73 7.94 -7.09
N PHE A 116 2.34 8.73 -6.21
CA PHE A 116 2.15 10.18 -6.16
C PHE A 116 3.24 10.82 -7.00
N THR A 117 2.86 11.38 -8.15
CA THR A 117 3.78 12.13 -9.00
C THR A 117 3.43 13.60 -8.93
N ASP A 118 4.38 14.43 -8.52
CA ASP A 118 4.31 15.88 -8.70
C ASP A 118 4.28 16.16 -10.21
N PHE A 119 3.10 16.48 -10.77
CA PHE A 119 3.07 17.09 -12.09
C PHE A 119 3.60 18.52 -11.96
N ILE A 120 4.84 18.72 -12.42
CA ILE A 120 5.40 20.04 -12.71
C ILE A 120 4.91 20.51 -14.08
#